data_AF-A0A510KUJ9-F1
#
_entry.id   AF-A0A510KUJ9-F1
#
_cell.length_a   1.000
_cell.length_b   1.000
_cell.length_c   1.000
_cell.angle_alpha   90.00
_cell.angle_beta   90.00
_cell.angle_gamma   90.00
#
_symmetry.space_group_name_H-M   'P 1'
#
loop_
_entity.id
_entity.type
_entity.pdbx_description
1 polymer ?
#
loop_
_entity_poly.entity_id
_entity_poly.type
_entity_poly.pdbx_seq_one_letter_code
_entity_poly.pdbx_strand_id
1 'polypeptide(L)' 'MKKLILVILMLFSLTSCITGGIGVGSDGKVRGNIGVSTGGLIRGGIGIDTDGRLSGGIGF' A
#
# COMPACT_ATOMS: atom_id res chain seq x y z
N MET A 1 25.17 5.01 -20.41
CA MET A 1 25.13 4.53 -19.01
C MET A 1 24.07 5.23 -18.15
N LYS A 2 24.18 6.55 -17.90
CA LYS A 2 23.24 7.28 -17.00
C LYS A 2 21.75 7.18 -17.40
N LYS A 3 21.44 7.27 -18.70
CA LYS A 3 20.06 7.13 -19.22
C LYS A 3 19.46 5.75 -18.99
N LEU A 4 20.27 4.69 -19.06
CA LEU A 4 19.81 3.31 -18.86
C LEU A 4 19.41 3.07 -17.40
N ILE A 5 20.22 3.55 -16.46
CA ILE A 5 19.90 3.52 -15.03
C ILE A 5 18.61 4.29 -14.72
N LEU A 6 18.42 5.45 -15.33
CA LEU A 6 17.18 6.22 -15.15
C LEU A 6 15.95 5.46 -15.66
N VAL A 7 16.06 4.82 -16.83
CA VAL A 7 14.99 4.01 -17.42
C VAL A 7 14.66 2.79 -16.55
N ILE A 8 15.67 2.11 -15.99
CA ILE A 8 15.47 0.97 -15.09
C ILE A 8 14.77 1.40 -13.79
N LEU A 9 15.19 2.53 -13.19
CA LEU A 9 14.55 3.11 -12.00
C LEU A 9 13.11 3.53 -12.27
N MET A 10 12.84 4.13 -13.44
CA MET A 10 11.48 4.48 -13.85
C MET A 10 10.62 3.24 -14.06
N LEU A 11 11.15 2.18 -14.68
CA LEU A 11 10.42 0.94 -14.90
C LEU A 11 10.11 0.21 -13.59
N PHE A 12 11.03 0.24 -12.62
CA PHE A 12 10.80 -0.26 -11.26
C PHE A 12 9.73 0.56 -10.51
N SER A 13 9.69 1.87 -10.70
CA SER A 13 8.68 2.73 -10.07
C SER A 13 7.29 2.57 -10.70
N LEU A 14 7.20 2.11 -11.94
CA LEU A 14 5.95 1.99 -12.69
C LEU A 14 5.12 0.75 -12.31
N THR A 15 5.72 -0.24 -11.65
CA THR A 15 4.99 -1.39 -11.10
C THR A 15 4.39 -1.04 -9.75
N SER A 16 3.44 -0.12 -9.76
CA SER A 16 2.59 0.17 -8.61
C SER A 16 1.49 -0.89 -8.51
N CYS A 17 1.48 -1.67 -7.43
CA CYS A 17 0.38 -2.55 -7.10
C CYS A 17 -0.50 -1.92 -6.02
N ILE A 18 -1.82 -2.01 -6.21
CA ILE A 18 -2.80 -1.67 -5.20
C ILE A 18 -3.25 -2.99 -4.58
N THR A 19 -3.15 -3.09 -3.27
CA THR A 19 -3.64 -4.23 -2.49
C THR A 19 -4.73 -3.73 -1.57
N GLY A 20 -5.69 -4.58 -1.26
CA GLY A 20 -6.72 -4.25 -0.29
C GLY A 20 -7.38 -5.51 0.22
N GLY A 21 -7.87 -5.44 1.44
CA GLY A 21 -8.50 -6.57 2.11
C GLY A 21 -9.60 -6.10 3.03
N ILE A 22 -10.61 -6.96 3.18
CA ILE A 22 -11.65 -6.83 4.19
C ILE A 22 -11.63 -8.10 5.05
N GLY A 23 -11.77 -7.93 6.35
CA GLY A 23 -11.81 -9.03 7.31
C GLY A 23 -12.72 -8.72 8.49
N VAL A 24 -13.27 -9.78 9.09
CA VAL A 24 -14.10 -9.71 10.29
C VAL A 24 -13.29 -10.24 11.47
N GLY A 25 -13.14 -9.44 12.52
CA GLY A 25 -12.45 -9.83 13.73
C GLY A 25 -13.31 -10.70 14.64
N SER A 26 -12.69 -11.41 15.58
CA SER A 26 -13.39 -12.16 16.64
C SER A 26 -14.19 -11.26 17.58
N ASP A 27 -13.90 -9.95 17.60
CA ASP A 27 -14.67 -8.91 18.26
C ASP A 27 -15.92 -8.47 17.46
N GLY A 28 -16.23 -9.15 16.34
CA GLY A 28 -17.35 -8.85 15.46
C GLY A 28 -17.15 -7.63 14.56
N LYS A 29 -15.99 -6.97 14.63
CA LYS A 29 -15.73 -5.74 13.88
C LYS A 29 -15.27 -6.04 12.46
N VAL A 30 -15.76 -5.25 11.51
CA VAL A 30 -15.27 -5.28 10.12
C VAL A 30 -14.10 -4.31 10.02
N ARG A 31 -13.00 -4.78 9.45
CA ARG A 31 -11.80 -3.99 9.17
C ARG A 31 -11.52 -4.05 7.68
N GLY A 32 -11.41 -2.89 7.06
CA GLY A 32 -11.02 -2.74 5.65
C GLY A 32 -9.70 -2.02 5.54
N ASN A 33 -8.86 -2.40 4.57
CA ASN A 33 -7.64 -1.69 4.24
C ASN A 33 -7.43 -1.60 2.74
N ILE A 34 -6.69 -0.56 2.35
CA ILE A 34 -6.13 -0.38 1.03
C ILE A 34 -4.69 0.10 1.17
N GLY A 35 -3.81 -0.47 0.36
CA GLY A 35 -2.40 -0.13 0.30
C GLY A 35 -1.93 -0.02 -1.14
N VAL A 36 -0.91 0.79 -1.34
CA VAL A 36 -0.18 0.91 -2.59
C VAL A 36 1.28 0.59 -2.34
N SER A 37 1.89 -0.18 -3.24
CA SER A 37 3.33 -0.45 -3.23
C SER A 37 3.91 -0.19 -4.62
N THR A 38 4.85 0.75 -4.72
CA THR A 38 5.53 1.08 -5.99
C THR A 38 6.88 0.37 -6.06
N GLY A 39 6.99 -0.71 -6.82
CA GLY A 39 8.27 -1.42 -7.03
C GLY A 39 8.97 -1.94 -5.76
N GLY A 40 8.26 -1.99 -4.62
CA GLY A 40 8.83 -2.31 -3.31
C GLY A 40 9.54 -1.15 -2.59
N LEU A 41 9.65 0.03 -3.21
CA LEU A 41 10.37 1.22 -2.70
C LEU A 41 9.52 2.18 -1.87
N ILE A 42 8.20 2.18 -2.08
CA ILE A 42 7.28 3.02 -1.32
C ILE A 42 6.05 2.17 -1.06
N ARG A 43 5.70 2.04 0.23
CA ARG A 43 4.53 1.31 0.71
C ARG A 43 3.68 2.27 1.53
N GLY A 44 2.53 2.66 1.01
CA GLY A 44 1.56 3.48 1.73
C GLY A 44 0.27 2.72 1.93
N GLY A 45 -0.37 2.84 3.09
CA GLY A 45 -1.65 2.19 3.32
C GLY A 45 -2.51 2.92 4.34
N ILE A 46 -3.83 2.77 4.17
CA ILE A 46 -4.86 3.26 5.07
C ILE A 46 -5.84 2.11 5.33
N GLY A 47 -6.25 1.98 6.58
CA GLY A 47 -7.31 1.09 7.02
C GLY A 47 -8.32 1.81 7.91
N ILE A 48 -9.51 1.25 7.95
CA ILE A 48 -10.64 1.72 8.76
C ILE A 48 -11.36 0.52 9.38
N ASP A 49 -11.93 0.71 10.56
CA ASP A 49 -12.81 -0.25 11.20
C ASP A 49 -14.23 0.30 11.41
N THR A 50 -15.15 -0.58 11.83
CA THR A 50 -16.55 -0.24 12.13
C THR A 50 -16.74 0.75 13.27
N ASP A 51 -15.72 1.03 14.09
CA ASP A 51 -15.78 2.10 15.09
C ASP A 51 -15.35 3.46 14.49
N GLY A 52 -15.02 3.48 13.19
CA GLY A 52 -14.51 4.65 12.48
C GLY A 52 -13.05 4.95 12.78
N ARG A 53 -12.30 4.02 13.39
CA ARG A 53 -10.89 4.24 13.69
C ARG A 53 -10.07 4.11 12.41
N LEU A 54 -9.42 5.21 12.04
CA LEU A 54 -8.47 5.26 10.93
C LEU A 54 -7.07 4.89 11.41
N SER A 55 -6.39 4.06 10.64
CA SER A 55 -4.98 3.74 10.82
C SER A 55 -4.27 3.82 9.48
N GLY A 56 -3.08 4.41 9.41
CA GLY A 56 -2.34 4.48 8.17
C GLY A 56 -0.89 4.84 8.39
N GLY A 57 -0.07 4.52 7.40
CA GLY A 57 1.36 4.74 7.46
C GLY A 57 1.99 4.68 6.07
N ILE A 58 3.12 5.36 5.94
CA ILE A 58 4.00 5.31 4.78
C ILE A 58 5.35 4.74 5.22
N GLY A 59 5.87 3.80 4.44
CA GLY A 59 7.20 3.21 4.59
C GLY A 59 7.94 3.25 3.26
N PHE A 60 9.27 3.39 3.33
CA PHE A 60 10.18 3.47 2.19
C PHE A 60 11.20 2.32 2.27
#